data_AF-A0AAU6B6Z5-F1
#
_entry.id   AF-A0AAU6B6Z5-F1
#
_cell.length_a   1.000
_cell.length_b   1.000
_cell.length_c   1.000
_cell.angle_alpha   90.00
_cell.angle_beta   90.00
_cell.angle_gamma   90.00
#
_symmetry.space_group_name_H-M   'P 1'
#
loop_
_entity.id
_entity.type
_entity.pdbx_description
1 polymer ?
#
loop_
_entity_poly.entity_id
_entity_poly.type
_entity_poly.pdbx_seq_one_letter_code
_entity_poly.pdbx_strand_id
1 'polypeptide(L)'
;MAPGQSALRIDGVVVGGYAEKVAQAAEELDAAAADVGAGASAAEPFGELGGRLGVGQSYTRASDALRQQLATGAVALRSAAAALEQLASGHAQRDADAAEQINRAGRTS
;
A
#
# COMPACT_ATOMS: atom_id res chain seq x y z
N MET A 1 -14.89 17.67 -35.89
CA MET A 1 -13.78 17.90 -34.93
C MET A 1 -14.24 17.29 -33.61
N ALA A 2 -13.74 16.10 -33.25
CA ALA A 2 -14.16 15.41 -32.04
C ALA A 2 -13.51 16.11 -30.82
N PRO A 3 -14.26 16.36 -29.73
CA PRO A 3 -13.67 16.88 -28.50
C PRO A 3 -12.66 15.85 -27.98
N GLY A 4 -11.43 16.31 -27.81
CA GLY A 4 -10.32 15.52 -27.33
C GLY A 4 -10.68 14.86 -26.01
N GLN A 5 -10.32 13.59 -25.89
CA GLN A 5 -10.24 12.89 -24.62
C GLN A 5 -9.51 13.82 -23.64
N SER A 6 -10.19 14.25 -22.58
CA SER A 6 -9.59 15.02 -21.51
C SER A 6 -8.39 14.25 -20.99
N ALA A 7 -7.21 14.57 -21.49
CA ALA A 7 -5.97 13.96 -21.06
C ALA A 7 -5.78 14.39 -19.62
N LEU A 8 -6.17 13.51 -18.69
CA LEU A 8 -5.90 13.65 -17.27
C LEU A 8 -4.39 13.85 -17.14
N ARG A 9 -3.94 15.08 -16.93
CA ARG A 9 -2.54 15.37 -16.65
C ARG A 9 -2.28 14.86 -15.24
N ILE A 10 -1.66 13.68 -15.17
CA ILE A 10 -1.24 13.09 -13.90
C ILE A 10 0.05 13.79 -13.49
N ASP A 11 -0.01 14.51 -12.37
CA ASP A 11 1.18 15.09 -11.74
C ASP A 11 1.97 13.98 -11.05
N GLY A 12 3.15 13.67 -11.60
CA GLY A 12 4.02 12.61 -11.08
C GLY A 12 4.52 12.86 -9.66
N VAL A 13 4.66 14.11 -9.23
CA VAL A 13 5.06 14.46 -7.86
C VAL A 13 3.93 14.14 -6.88
N VAL A 14 2.70 14.47 -7.26
CA VAL A 14 1.50 14.15 -6.46
C VAL A 14 1.32 12.64 -6.35
N VAL A 15 1.47 11.90 -7.46
CA VAL A 15 1.38 10.43 -7.46
C VAL A 15 2.48 9.78 -6.64
N GLY A 16 3.71 10.28 -6.71
CA GLY A 16 4.82 9.82 -5.87
C GLY A 16 4.52 9.99 -4.38
N GLY A 17 3.97 11.15 -3.98
CA GLY A 17 3.56 11.38 -2.59
C GLY A 17 2.41 10.48 -2.12
N TYR A 18 1.52 10.04 -3.02
CA TYR A 18 0.52 9.02 -2.68
C TYR A 18 1.14 7.63 -2.55
N ALA A 19 2.10 7.28 -3.39
CA ALA A 19 2.81 6.01 -3.28
C ALA A 19 3.50 5.86 -1.93
N GLU A 20 4.19 6.92 -1.48
CA GLU A 20 4.85 6.96 -0.17
C GLU A 20 3.86 6.79 0.99
N LYS A 21 2.73 7.52 0.97
CA LYS A 21 1.68 7.36 1.99
C LYS A 21 1.10 5.94 2.04
N VAL A 22 0.90 5.33 0.87
CA VAL A 22 0.39 3.96 0.77
C VAL A 22 1.42 2.95 1.27
N ALA A 23 2.71 3.17 1.01
CA ALA A 23 3.78 2.36 1.55
C ALA A 23 3.85 2.46 3.08
N GLN A 24 3.77 3.67 3.64
CA GLN A 24 3.73 3.88 5.08
C GLN A 24 2.51 3.18 5.73
N ALA A 25 1.33 3.28 5.13
CA ALA A 25 0.15 2.57 5.62
C ALA A 25 0.34 1.04 5.60
N ALA A 26 1.12 0.50 4.65
CA ALA A 26 1.45 -0.92 4.62
C ALA A 26 2.35 -1.32 5.80
N GLU A 27 3.31 -0.48 6.16
CA GLU A 27 4.17 -0.69 7.35
C GLU A 27 3.36 -0.64 8.65
N GLU A 28 2.43 0.29 8.76
CA GLU A 28 1.53 0.40 9.91
C GLU A 28 0.66 -0.86 10.08
N LEU A 29 0.17 -1.45 8.97
CA LEU A 29 -0.57 -2.71 9.01
C LEU A 29 0.31 -3.90 9.45
N ASP A 30 1.57 -3.96 9.02
CA ASP A 30 2.50 -4.99 9.47
C ASP A 30 2.81 -4.86 10.96
N ALA A 31 2.98 -3.63 11.46
CA ALA A 31 3.15 -3.36 12.89
C ALA A 31 1.92 -3.80 13.70
N ALA A 32 0.72 -3.43 13.24
CA ALA A 32 -0.52 -3.88 13.87
C ALA A 32 -0.67 -5.42 13.87
N ALA A 33 -0.26 -6.10 12.79
CA ALA A 33 -0.27 -7.55 12.73
C ALA A 33 0.70 -8.20 13.72
N ALA A 34 1.85 -7.57 13.97
CA ALA A 34 2.81 -8.00 14.99
C ALA A 34 2.24 -7.82 16.40
N ASP A 35 1.62 -6.67 16.69
CA ASP A 35 1.00 -6.36 17.98
C ASP A 35 -0.13 -7.32 18.33
N VAL A 36 -1.02 -7.62 17.36
CA VAL A 36 -2.08 -8.63 17.56
C VAL A 36 -1.47 -10.01 17.85
N GLY A 37 -0.35 -10.36 17.21
CA GLY A 37 0.37 -11.61 17.47
C GLY A 37 0.96 -11.67 18.89
N ALA A 38 1.56 -10.58 19.36
CA ALA A 38 2.12 -10.48 20.69
C ALA A 38 1.02 -10.55 21.77
N GLY A 39 -0.08 -9.80 21.58
CA GLY A 39 -1.23 -9.79 22.48
C GLY A 39 -1.95 -11.15 22.55
N ALA A 40 -2.05 -11.87 21.42
CA ALA A 40 -2.62 -13.22 21.39
C ALA A 40 -1.77 -14.25 22.15
N SER A 41 -0.46 -14.04 22.25
CA SER A 41 0.46 -14.91 22.98
C SER A 41 0.60 -14.52 24.47
N ALA A 42 0.26 -13.28 24.84
CA ALA A 42 0.24 -12.80 26.21
C ALA A 42 -1.06 -13.27 26.90
N ALA A 43 -1.12 -14.56 27.22
CA ALA A 43 -2.31 -15.19 27.79
C ALA A 43 -2.65 -14.63 29.19
N GLU A 44 -3.72 -13.83 29.28
CA GLU A 44 -4.59 -13.89 30.46
C GLU A 44 -5.31 -15.23 30.43
N PRO A 45 -5.18 -16.09 31.46
CA PRO A 45 -5.89 -17.35 31.47
C PRO A 45 -7.37 -17.01 31.65
N PHE A 46 -8.21 -17.34 30.66
CA PHE A 46 -9.68 -17.14 30.65
C PHE A 46 -10.43 -17.87 31.79
N GLY A 47 -9.73 -18.27 32.85
CA GLY A 47 -10.21 -19.11 33.93
C GLY A 47 -10.52 -20.53 33.48
N GLU A 48 -10.80 -21.39 34.46
CA GLU A 48 -11.18 -22.78 34.21
C GLU A 48 -12.50 -22.91 33.44
N LEU A 49 -13.45 -21.99 33.66
CA LEU A 49 -14.70 -21.92 32.92
C LEU A 49 -14.46 -21.52 31.45
N GLY A 50 -13.63 -20.51 31.19
CA GLY A 50 -13.27 -20.13 29.82
C GLY A 50 -12.47 -21.21 29.09
N GLY A 51 -11.66 -21.99 29.82
CA GLY A 51 -11.01 -23.20 29.29
C GLY A 51 -12.03 -24.26 28.83
N ARG A 52 -13.03 -24.58 29.66
CA ARG A 52 -14.11 -25.52 29.31
C ARG A 52 -14.98 -25.02 28.14
N LEU A 53 -15.20 -23.72 28.06
CA LEU A 53 -15.97 -23.09 26.98
C LEU A 53 -15.15 -22.82 25.70
N GLY A 54 -13.84 -23.13 25.70
CA GLY A 54 -12.97 -22.94 24.54
C GLY A 54 -12.73 -21.48 24.16
N VAL A 55 -12.90 -20.54 25.10
CA VAL A 55 -12.78 -19.09 24.84
C VAL A 55 -11.38 -18.73 24.34
N GLY A 56 -10.34 -19.30 24.95
CA GLY A 56 -8.97 -19.08 24.50
C GLY A 56 -8.71 -19.56 23.08
N GLN A 57 -9.26 -20.72 22.70
CA GLN A 57 -9.08 -21.25 21.35
C GLN A 57 -9.87 -20.44 20.30
N SER A 58 -11.02 -19.90 20.69
CA SER A 58 -11.79 -18.96 19.85
C SER A 58 -11.07 -17.62 19.70
N TYR A 59 -10.50 -17.09 20.78
CA TYR A 59 -9.71 -15.86 20.76
C TYR A 59 -8.46 -16.02 19.89
N THR A 60 -7.68 -17.09 20.06
CA THR A 60 -6.52 -17.39 19.20
C THR A 60 -6.93 -17.46 17.72
N ARG A 61 -8.01 -18.17 17.38
CA ARG A 61 -8.50 -18.24 15.99
C ARG A 61 -8.91 -16.87 15.44
N ALA A 62 -9.57 -16.05 16.25
CA ALA A 62 -9.97 -14.70 15.85
C ALA A 62 -8.74 -13.80 15.64
N SER A 63 -7.77 -13.84 16.55
CA SER A 63 -6.51 -13.10 16.45
C SER A 63 -5.70 -13.53 15.22
N ASP A 64 -5.62 -14.83 14.94
CA ASP A 64 -4.94 -15.34 13.74
C ASP A 64 -5.61 -14.89 12.46
N ALA A 65 -6.95 -14.93 12.41
CA ALA A 65 -7.71 -14.43 11.26
C ALA A 65 -7.47 -12.92 11.04
N LEU A 66 -7.51 -12.12 12.11
CA LEU A 66 -7.23 -10.70 12.05
C LEU A 66 -5.80 -10.41 11.56
N ARG A 67 -4.80 -11.13 12.09
CA ARG A 67 -3.40 -11.01 11.61
C ARG A 67 -3.27 -11.32 10.14
N GLN A 68 -3.93 -12.36 9.65
CA GLN A 68 -3.87 -12.73 8.25
C GLN A 68 -4.53 -11.66 7.35
N GLN A 69 -5.62 -11.05 7.81
CA GLN A 69 -6.25 -9.93 7.10
C GLN A 69 -5.34 -8.70 7.03
N LEU A 70 -4.71 -8.33 8.15
CA LEU A 70 -3.76 -7.22 8.21
C LEU A 70 -2.56 -7.43 7.27
N ALA A 71 -1.95 -8.62 7.31
CA ALA A 71 -0.84 -8.98 6.44
C ALA A 71 -1.24 -8.97 4.95
N THR A 72 -2.43 -9.46 4.62
CA THR A 72 -2.96 -9.42 3.26
C THR A 72 -3.18 -7.98 2.79
N GLY A 73 -3.71 -7.12 3.67
CA GLY A 73 -3.87 -5.69 3.42
C GLY A 73 -2.54 -5.00 3.15
N ALA A 74 -1.51 -5.27 3.96
CA ALA A 74 -0.17 -4.72 3.78
C ALA A 74 0.44 -5.09 2.41
N VAL A 75 0.28 -6.35 1.97
CA VAL A 75 0.72 -6.78 0.64
C VAL A 75 -0.03 -6.05 -0.48
N ALA A 76 -1.34 -5.87 -0.34
CA ALA A 76 -2.14 -5.13 -1.32
C ALA A 76 -1.72 -3.65 -1.41
N LEU A 77 -1.48 -3.00 -0.26
CA LEU A 77 -0.99 -1.62 -0.22
C LEU A 77 0.40 -1.49 -0.86
N ARG A 78 1.35 -2.38 -0.56
CA ARG A 78 2.66 -2.40 -1.25
C ARG A 78 2.53 -2.54 -2.76
N SER A 79 1.62 -3.39 -3.22
CA SER A 79 1.36 -3.57 -4.65
C SER A 79 0.82 -2.29 -5.29
N ALA A 80 -0.09 -1.60 -4.59
CA ALA A 80 -0.62 -0.31 -5.04
C ALA A 80 0.46 0.79 -5.05
N ALA A 81 1.30 0.87 -4.01
CA ALA A 81 2.42 1.81 -3.95
C ALA A 81 3.38 1.60 -5.14
N ALA A 82 3.78 0.35 -5.41
CA ALA A 82 4.65 0.02 -6.54
C ALA A 82 4.02 0.41 -7.90
N ALA A 83 2.70 0.22 -8.08
CA ALA A 83 2.01 0.64 -9.29
C ALA A 83 1.99 2.18 -9.45
N LEU A 84 1.82 2.92 -8.35
CA LEU A 84 1.87 4.38 -8.36
C LEU A 84 3.28 4.90 -8.68
N GLU A 85 4.33 4.27 -8.15
CA GLU A 85 5.72 4.60 -8.48
C GLU A 85 6.06 4.35 -9.95
N GLN A 86 5.60 3.22 -10.50
CA GLN A 86 5.74 2.91 -11.93
C GLN A 86 5.02 3.94 -12.80
N LEU A 87 3.83 4.40 -12.36
CA LEU A 87 3.10 5.45 -13.06
C LEU A 87 3.84 6.79 -13.01
N ALA A 88 4.32 7.20 -11.83
CA ALA A 88 5.06 8.44 -11.66
C ALA A 88 6.36 8.47 -12.49
N SER A 89 7.15 7.40 -12.45
CA SER A 89 8.38 7.26 -13.23
C SER A 89 8.11 7.23 -14.75
N GLY A 90 7.08 6.52 -15.20
CA GLY A 90 6.68 6.48 -16.60
C GLY A 90 6.18 7.82 -17.15
N HIS A 91 5.66 8.71 -16.30
CA HIS A 91 5.33 10.08 -16.68
C HIS A 91 6.57 10.98 -16.73
N ALA A 92 7.46 10.90 -15.73
CA ALA A 92 8.69 11.68 -15.70
C ALA A 92 9.61 11.40 -16.91
N GLN A 93 9.73 10.13 -17.31
CA GLN A 93 10.52 9.73 -18.50
C GLN A 93 9.96 10.35 -19.79
N ARG A 94 8.63 10.32 -19.96
CA ARG A 94 7.97 10.88 -21.16
C ARG A 94 8.13 12.40 -21.26
N ASP A 95 8.09 13.09 -20.13
CA ASP A 95 8.31 14.54 -20.09
C ASP A 95 9.77 14.89 -20.42
N ALA A 96 10.74 14.10 -19.94
CA ALA A 96 12.15 14.27 -20.28
C ALA A 96 12.43 14.03 -21.78
N ASP A 97 11.89 12.94 -22.34
CA ASP A 97 12.04 12.61 -23.76
C ASP A 97 11.45 13.71 -24.67
N ALA A 98 10.30 14.26 -24.29
CA ALA A 98 9.67 15.38 -24.99
C ALA A 98 10.51 16.65 -24.92
N ALA A 99 11.07 16.97 -23.75
CA ALA A 99 11.95 18.13 -23.57
C ALA A 99 13.24 18.00 -24.39
N GLU A 100 13.82 16.80 -24.49
CA GLU A 100 14.99 16.55 -25.33
C GLU A 100 14.68 16.73 -26.82
N GLN A 101 13.53 16.24 -27.30
CA GLN A 101 13.12 16.42 -28.70
C GLN A 101 12.90 17.90 -29.04
N ILE A 102 12.27 18.69 -28.16
CA ILE A 102 12.09 20.13 -28.35
C ILE A 102 13.45 20.84 -28.39
N ASN A 103 14.36 20.54 -27.46
CA ASN A 103 15.70 21.11 -27.43
C ASN A 103 16.52 20.76 -28.69
N ARG A 104 16.37 19.53 -29.20
CA ARG A 104 17.04 19.09 -30.43
C ARG A 104 16.48 19.84 -31.65
N ALA A 105 15.17 19.98 -31.75
CA ALA A 105 14.51 20.70 -32.84
C ALA A 105 14.87 22.20 -32.86
N GLY A 106 14.93 22.84 -31.68
CA GLY A 106 15.31 24.24 -31.55
C GLY A 106 16.79 24.54 -31.82
N ARG A 107 17.67 23.52 -31.79
CA ARG A 107 19.11 23.65 -32.12
C ARG A 107 19.40 23.48 -33.61
N THR A 108 18.46 22.90 -34.36
CA THR A 108 18.57 22.67 -35.81
C THR A 108 17.78 23.67 -36.66
N SER A 109 17.10 24.64 -36.02
CA SER A 109 16.46 25.80 -36.65
C SER A 109 17.32 27.05 -36.45
#